data_AF-A0A9E3S0F7-F1
#
_entry.id   AF-A0A9E3S0F7-F1
#
_cell.length_a   1.000
_cell.length_b   1.000
_cell.length_c   1.000
_cell.angle_alpha   90.00
_cell.angle_beta   90.00
_cell.angle_gamma   90.00
#
_symmetry.space_group_name_H-M   'P 1'
#
loop_
_entity.id
_entity.type
_entity.pdbx_description
1 polymer ?
#
loop_
_entity_poly.entity_id
_entity_poly.type
_entity_poly.pdbx_seq_one_letter_code
_entity_poly.pdbx_strand_id
1 'polypeptide(L)'
;MANALYRGSVVLLSSHLERYVESLIVEAVDAINSVNPAVSSLPEALRMAQIEQSLRVAFETKNVATRIGALKSIVQDMSWFWEDTGTCNRLRGGPLIDGFDNPLPRRINRLFESIGVGGVVGRAVGLDGSTDRGIIEVKVEELVQKRNAIAHTGMTTDLTQEDVMFYMRCSRKLVRGIDIIVGGQLQGITLGWPWTLSRSHSSVGV
;
A
#
# COMPACT_ATOMS: atom_id res chain seq x y z
N MET A 1 9.52 23.68 23.71
CA MET A 1 10.19 22.39 23.41
C MET A 1 9.21 21.26 23.15
N ALA A 2 8.20 21.02 24.01
CA ALA A 2 7.23 19.93 23.82
C ALA A 2 6.54 19.91 22.43
N ASN A 3 6.12 21.06 21.90
CA ASN A 3 5.47 21.13 20.58
C ASN A 3 6.40 20.65 19.43
N ALA A 4 7.71 20.94 19.49
CA ALA A 4 8.66 20.45 18.49
C ALA A 4 8.77 18.92 18.50
N LEU A 5 8.74 18.31 19.69
CA LEU A 5 8.74 16.85 19.84
C LEU A 5 7.46 16.24 19.23
N TYR A 6 6.28 16.79 19.54
CA TYR A 6 5.02 16.27 19.00
C TYR A 6 4.93 16.39 17.48
N ARG A 7 5.43 17.50 16.91
CA ARG A 7 5.55 17.64 15.45
C ARG A 7 6.46 16.57 14.85
N GLY A 8 7.63 16.34 15.47
CA GLY A 8 8.53 15.25 15.08
C GLY A 8 7.85 13.88 15.12
N SER A 9 7.09 13.59 16.19
CA SER A 9 6.33 12.34 16.32
C SER A 9 5.28 12.16 15.23
N VAL A 10 4.54 13.21 14.88
CA VAL A 10 3.54 13.18 13.78
C VAL A 10 4.19 12.88 12.44
N VAL A 11 5.31 13.53 12.13
CA VAL A 11 6.07 13.30 10.89
C VAL A 11 6.56 11.84 10.83
N LEU A 12 7.22 11.38 11.89
CA LEU A 12 7.72 10.00 11.98
C LEU A 12 6.60 8.97 11.87
N LEU A 13 5.49 9.17 12.58
CA LEU A 13 4.35 8.25 12.55
C LEU A 13 3.74 8.15 11.14
N SER A 14 3.58 9.28 10.44
CA SER A 14 3.10 9.29 9.06
C SER A 14 4.05 8.56 8.12
N SER A 15 5.36 8.79 8.23
CA SER A 15 6.38 8.10 7.42
C SER A 15 6.46 6.60 7.72
N HIS A 16 6.29 6.18 8.97
CA HIS A 16 6.22 4.78 9.34
C HIS A 16 4.97 4.09 8.76
N LEU A 17 3.82 4.78 8.79
CA LEU A 17 2.59 4.25 8.19
C LEU A 17 2.74 4.08 6.67
N GLU A 18 3.33 5.05 5.98
CA GLU A 18 3.62 5.01 4.54
C GLU A 18 4.50 3.80 4.20
N ARG A 19 5.68 3.71 4.83
CA ARG A 19 6.63 2.61 4.59
C ARG A 19 6.05 1.24 4.94
N TYR A 20 5.23 1.17 5.99
CA TYR A 20 4.53 -0.06 6.34
C TYR A 20 3.62 -0.53 5.21
N VAL A 21 2.80 0.37 4.65
CA VAL A 21 1.86 0.05 3.58
C VAL A 21 2.60 -0.40 2.32
N GLU A 22 3.67 0.30 1.95
CA GLU A 22 4.52 -0.10 0.82
C GLU A 22 5.14 -1.49 1.03
N SER A 23 5.72 -1.71 2.21
CA SER A 23 6.39 -2.97 2.55
C SER A 23 5.39 -4.12 2.50
N LEU A 24 4.16 -3.91 2.99
CA LEU A 24 3.11 -4.92 2.97
C LEU A 24 2.68 -5.28 1.53
N ILE A 25 2.62 -4.33 0.61
CA ILE A 25 2.34 -4.62 -0.80
C ILE A 25 3.46 -5.42 -1.45
N VAL A 26 4.73 -5.06 -1.19
CA VAL A 26 5.88 -5.81 -1.71
C VAL A 26 5.90 -7.24 -1.15
N GLU A 27 5.70 -7.40 0.16
CA GLU A 27 5.60 -8.70 0.83
C GLU A 27 4.44 -9.54 0.25
N ALA A 28 3.30 -8.92 -0.02
CA ALA A 28 2.15 -9.59 -0.65
C ALA A 28 2.49 -10.10 -2.05
N VAL A 29 3.17 -9.28 -2.87
CA VAL A 29 3.61 -9.69 -4.21
C VAL A 29 4.64 -10.82 -4.15
N ASP A 30 5.60 -10.75 -3.23
CA ASP A 30 6.60 -11.82 -3.03
C ASP A 30 5.94 -13.12 -2.60
N ALA A 31 4.93 -13.05 -1.71
CA ALA A 31 4.14 -14.21 -1.31
C ALA A 31 3.37 -14.82 -2.49
N ILE A 32 2.76 -13.99 -3.36
CA ILE A 32 2.09 -14.48 -4.57
C ILE A 32 3.10 -15.15 -5.51
N ASN A 33 4.27 -14.55 -5.74
CA ASN A 33 5.30 -15.12 -6.61
C ASN A 33 5.81 -16.48 -6.11
N SER A 34 5.90 -16.67 -4.80
CA SER A 34 6.46 -17.88 -4.19
C SER A 34 5.62 -19.15 -4.46
N VAL A 35 4.31 -19.00 -4.67
CA VAL A 35 3.40 -20.13 -4.95
C VAL A 35 3.12 -20.30 -6.44
N ASN A 36 3.63 -19.40 -7.28
CA ASN A 36 3.53 -19.44 -8.73
C ASN A 36 2.09 -19.75 -9.22
N PRO A 37 1.08 -18.93 -8.85
CA PRO A 37 -0.31 -19.22 -9.13
C PRO A 37 -0.59 -19.15 -10.64
N ALA A 38 -1.74 -19.69 -11.03
CA ALA A 38 -2.24 -19.54 -12.40
C ALA A 38 -2.51 -18.05 -12.70
N VAL A 39 -2.18 -17.60 -13.91
CA VAL A 39 -2.40 -16.20 -14.33
C VAL A 39 -3.88 -15.81 -14.19
N SER A 40 -4.79 -16.73 -14.49
CA SER A 40 -6.25 -16.54 -14.38
C SER A 40 -6.76 -16.35 -12.95
N SER A 41 -6.00 -16.76 -11.93
CA SER A 41 -6.34 -16.50 -10.51
C SER A 41 -5.86 -15.14 -10.01
N LEU A 42 -5.03 -14.42 -10.77
CA LEU A 42 -4.54 -13.11 -10.38
C LEU A 42 -5.62 -12.03 -10.58
N PRO A 43 -5.76 -11.08 -9.63
CA PRO A 43 -6.60 -9.92 -9.83
C PRO A 43 -6.24 -9.16 -11.13
N GLU A 44 -7.23 -8.77 -11.91
CA GLU A 44 -6.99 -7.98 -13.15
C GLU A 44 -6.25 -6.66 -12.86
N ALA A 45 -6.59 -6.00 -11.76
CA ALA A 45 -5.90 -4.79 -11.32
C ALA A 45 -4.40 -5.03 -11.08
N LEU A 46 -4.03 -6.20 -10.57
CA LEU A 46 -2.63 -6.58 -10.34
C LEU A 46 -1.89 -6.74 -11.67
N ARG A 47 -2.53 -7.43 -12.62
CA ARG A 47 -1.99 -7.64 -13.97
C ARG A 47 -1.80 -6.31 -14.69
N MET A 48 -2.78 -5.41 -14.61
CA MET A 48 -2.70 -4.07 -15.22
C MET A 48 -1.57 -3.24 -14.62
N ALA A 49 -1.42 -3.24 -13.28
CA ALA A 49 -0.39 -2.49 -12.58
C ALA A 49 1.04 -2.89 -13.01
N GLN A 50 1.26 -4.14 -13.44
CA GLN A 50 2.58 -4.60 -13.92
C GLN A 50 3.02 -3.92 -15.23
N ILE A 51 2.05 -3.44 -16.02
CA ILE A 51 2.27 -2.92 -17.37
C ILE A 51 2.09 -1.40 -17.43
N GLU A 52 1.23 -0.84 -16.55
CA GLU A 52 0.87 0.58 -16.53
C GLU A 52 2.08 1.52 -16.52
N GLN A 53 3.09 1.24 -15.68
CA GLN A 53 4.30 2.04 -15.61
C GLN A 53 5.06 2.07 -16.95
N SER A 54 5.23 0.90 -17.55
CA SER A 54 5.95 0.77 -18.81
C SER A 54 5.20 1.45 -19.95
N LEU A 55 3.86 1.38 -19.95
CA LEU A 55 3.03 2.11 -20.91
C LEU A 55 3.16 3.61 -20.73
N ARG A 56 3.10 4.11 -19.50
CA ARG A 56 3.26 5.55 -19.20
C ARG A 56 4.58 6.08 -19.75
N VAL A 57 5.69 5.41 -19.44
CA VAL A 57 7.03 5.77 -19.93
C VAL A 57 7.10 5.73 -21.47
N ALA A 58 6.50 4.71 -22.09
CA ALA A 58 6.46 4.62 -23.54
C ALA A 58 5.67 5.80 -24.15
N PHE A 59 4.50 6.15 -23.61
CA PHE A 59 3.69 7.26 -24.11
C PHE A 59 4.34 8.64 -23.92
N GLU A 60 5.09 8.82 -22.84
CA GLU A 60 5.86 10.06 -22.58
C GLU A 60 7.09 10.21 -23.50
N THR A 61 7.55 9.13 -24.14
CA THR A 61 8.73 9.14 -25.01
C THR A 61 8.47 9.94 -26.29
N LYS A 62 9.15 11.10 -26.46
CA LYS A 62 8.93 12.00 -27.60
C LYS A 62 9.33 11.40 -28.97
N ASN A 63 10.41 10.62 -29.03
CA ASN A 63 10.86 10.00 -30.27
C ASN A 63 9.93 8.85 -30.67
N VAL A 64 9.32 8.95 -31.86
CA VAL A 64 8.33 7.98 -32.36
C VAL A 64 8.94 6.59 -32.57
N ALA A 65 10.15 6.48 -33.12
CA ALA A 65 10.80 5.19 -33.36
C ALA A 65 11.12 4.48 -32.03
N THR A 66 11.64 5.22 -31.05
CA THR A 66 11.90 4.69 -29.70
C THR A 66 10.61 4.27 -29.01
N ARG A 67 9.55 5.08 -29.12
CA ARG A 67 8.21 4.76 -28.58
C ARG A 67 7.65 3.47 -29.16
N ILE A 68 7.70 3.32 -30.49
CA ILE A 68 7.24 2.08 -31.16
C ILE A 68 8.05 0.88 -30.68
N GLY A 69 9.37 1.02 -30.53
CA GLY A 69 10.23 -0.03 -29.98
C GLY A 69 9.83 -0.44 -28.57
N ALA A 70 9.61 0.55 -27.68
CA ALA A 70 9.17 0.31 -26.31
C ALA A 70 7.80 -0.40 -26.25
N LEU A 71 6.82 0.07 -27.03
CA LEU A 71 5.50 -0.55 -27.09
C LEU A 71 5.56 -2.01 -27.61
N LYS A 72 6.40 -2.28 -28.61
CA LYS A 72 6.61 -3.65 -29.11
C LYS A 72 7.20 -4.55 -28.03
N SER A 73 8.21 -4.09 -27.29
CA SER A 73 8.79 -4.84 -26.17
C SER A 73 7.73 -5.13 -25.11
N ILE A 74 6.94 -4.13 -24.71
CA ILE A 74 5.88 -4.31 -23.72
C ILE A 74 4.89 -5.38 -24.14
N VAL A 75 4.40 -5.33 -25.38
CA VAL A 75 3.46 -6.34 -25.89
C VAL A 75 4.09 -7.73 -25.91
N GLN A 76 5.35 -7.86 -26.34
CA GLN A 76 6.05 -9.14 -26.39
C GLN A 76 6.36 -9.72 -25.00
N ASP A 77 6.78 -8.88 -24.06
CA ASP A 77 7.25 -9.31 -22.75
C ASP A 77 6.09 -9.55 -21.78
N MET A 78 4.91 -8.98 -22.04
CA MET A 78 3.78 -8.95 -21.09
C MET A 78 2.47 -9.52 -21.66
N SER A 79 2.41 -9.98 -22.92
CA SER A 79 1.19 -10.57 -23.49
C SER A 79 0.63 -11.73 -22.67
N TRP A 80 1.53 -12.53 -22.08
CA TRP A 80 1.19 -13.70 -21.27
C TRP A 80 0.35 -13.38 -20.02
N PHE A 81 0.31 -12.14 -19.52
CA PHE A 81 -0.60 -11.75 -18.44
C PHE A 81 -2.08 -11.83 -18.84
N TRP A 82 -2.37 -11.79 -20.14
CA TRP A 82 -3.72 -11.80 -20.70
C TRP A 82 -4.11 -13.14 -21.28
N GLU A 83 -3.20 -14.10 -21.26
CA GLU A 83 -3.47 -15.48 -21.59
C GLU A 83 -3.98 -16.18 -20.32
N ASP A 84 -5.10 -16.91 -20.41
CA ASP A 84 -5.63 -17.71 -19.29
C ASP A 84 -4.78 -18.96 -19.00
N THR A 85 -3.67 -19.11 -19.74
CA THR A 85 -2.76 -20.24 -19.68
C THR A 85 -1.45 -19.85 -19.00
N GLY A 86 -0.98 -20.72 -18.12
CA GLY A 86 0.34 -20.58 -17.49
C GLY A 86 0.29 -20.07 -16.05
N THR A 87 1.48 -19.87 -15.50
CA THR A 87 1.70 -19.49 -14.10
C THR A 87 2.55 -18.23 -14.00
N CYS A 88 2.42 -17.50 -12.90
CA CYS A 88 3.11 -16.22 -12.70
C CYS A 88 3.97 -16.23 -11.44
N ASN A 89 5.28 -16.01 -11.59
CA ASN A 89 6.23 -15.81 -10.48
C ASN A 89 7.17 -14.61 -10.68
N ARG A 90 6.79 -13.68 -11.57
CA ARG A 90 7.61 -12.52 -11.96
C ARG A 90 6.91 -11.20 -11.72
N LEU A 91 5.92 -11.17 -10.82
CA LEU A 91 5.28 -9.93 -10.41
C LEU A 91 6.31 -9.03 -9.71
N ARG A 92 6.20 -7.72 -9.94
CA ARG A 92 7.07 -6.72 -9.34
C ARG A 92 6.25 -5.86 -8.39
N GLY A 93 6.69 -5.73 -7.14
CA GLY A 93 6.05 -4.83 -6.16
C GLY A 93 6.29 -3.36 -6.45
N GLY A 94 7.47 -3.02 -7.00
CA GLY A 94 7.86 -1.63 -7.32
C GLY A 94 6.82 -0.84 -8.13
N PRO A 95 6.32 -1.36 -9.27
CA PRO A 95 5.28 -0.68 -10.04
C PRO A 95 3.97 -0.39 -9.28
N LEU A 96 3.61 -1.21 -8.27
CA LEU A 96 2.38 -0.98 -7.50
C LEU A 96 2.52 0.19 -6.53
N ILE A 97 3.71 0.35 -5.96
CA ILE A 97 4.00 1.42 -4.99
C ILE A 97 4.56 2.68 -5.65
N ASP A 98 4.79 2.67 -6.98
CA ASP A 98 5.33 3.82 -7.69
C ASP A 98 4.40 5.03 -7.55
N GLY A 99 4.96 6.14 -7.07
CA GLY A 99 4.19 7.34 -6.77
C GLY A 99 3.21 7.19 -5.61
N PHE A 100 3.31 6.15 -4.78
CA PHE A 100 2.65 6.14 -3.48
C PHE A 100 3.42 7.04 -2.51
N ASP A 101 2.74 8.07 -2.03
CA ASP A 101 3.21 9.00 -1.02
C ASP A 101 1.97 9.45 -0.25
N ASN A 102 2.12 9.99 0.96
CA ASN A 102 0.98 10.52 1.74
C ASN A 102 -0.11 9.45 1.96
N PRO A 103 -0.03 8.64 3.05
CA PRO A 103 -0.90 7.48 3.27
C PRO A 103 -2.33 7.87 3.68
N LEU A 104 -3.01 8.65 2.83
CA LEU A 104 -4.41 9.01 2.96
C LEU A 104 -5.27 7.75 2.78
N PRO A 105 -6.39 7.61 3.51
CA PRO A 105 -7.27 6.45 3.41
C PRO A 105 -7.65 6.05 1.98
N ARG A 106 -8.00 7.04 1.15
CA ARG A 106 -8.33 6.82 -0.27
C ARG A 106 -7.16 6.25 -1.09
N ARG A 107 -5.93 6.69 -0.80
CA ARG A 107 -4.73 6.21 -1.49
C ARG A 107 -4.35 4.81 -1.03
N ILE A 108 -4.49 4.53 0.26
CA ILE A 108 -4.33 3.18 0.81
C ILE A 108 -5.34 2.24 0.12
N ASN A 109 -6.62 2.60 0.07
CA ASN A 109 -7.65 1.80 -0.62
C ASN A 109 -7.28 1.53 -2.08
N ARG A 110 -6.93 2.56 -2.87
CA ARG A 110 -6.52 2.39 -4.27
C ARG A 110 -5.31 1.47 -4.42
N LEU A 111 -4.33 1.59 -3.54
CA LEU A 111 -3.14 0.75 -3.58
C LEU A 111 -3.51 -0.72 -3.29
N PHE A 112 -4.35 -0.99 -2.31
CA PHE A 112 -4.79 -2.35 -1.99
C PHE A 112 -5.77 -2.96 -3.00
N GLU A 113 -6.54 -2.13 -3.72
CA GLU A 113 -7.34 -2.57 -4.87
C GLU A 113 -6.47 -3.20 -5.96
N SER A 114 -5.21 -2.75 -6.12
CA SER A 114 -4.27 -3.35 -7.08
C SER A 114 -3.99 -4.83 -6.79
N ILE A 115 -4.13 -5.30 -5.55
CA ILE A 115 -4.00 -6.72 -5.18
C ILE A 115 -5.35 -7.40 -4.91
N GLY A 116 -6.45 -6.80 -5.39
CA GLY A 116 -7.80 -7.33 -5.27
C GLY A 116 -8.48 -7.07 -3.91
N VAL A 117 -7.94 -6.16 -3.09
CA VAL A 117 -8.51 -5.83 -1.78
C VAL A 117 -9.23 -4.49 -1.83
N GLY A 118 -10.53 -4.53 -2.17
CA GLY A 118 -11.39 -3.34 -2.17
C GLY A 118 -11.73 -2.83 -0.77
N GLY A 119 -11.72 -1.51 -0.59
CA GLY A 119 -12.18 -0.83 0.63
C GLY A 119 -11.44 -1.25 1.91
N VAL A 120 -10.14 -1.54 1.80
CA VAL A 120 -9.34 -2.13 2.89
C VAL A 120 -9.41 -1.32 4.19
N VAL A 121 -9.42 0.02 4.12
CA VAL A 121 -9.44 0.89 5.30
C VAL A 121 -10.77 0.73 6.04
N GLY A 122 -11.90 0.88 5.34
CA GLY A 122 -13.23 0.74 5.95
C GLY A 122 -13.47 -0.66 6.54
N ARG A 123 -12.95 -1.68 5.86
CA ARG A 123 -12.98 -3.07 6.37
C ARG A 123 -12.09 -3.24 7.59
N ALA A 124 -10.87 -2.71 7.58
CA ALA A 124 -9.87 -2.86 8.63
C ALA A 124 -10.38 -2.27 9.96
N VAL A 125 -11.01 -1.10 9.89
CA VAL A 125 -11.60 -0.45 11.07
C VAL A 125 -12.87 -1.17 11.55
N GLY A 126 -13.52 -1.94 10.67
CA GLY A 126 -14.75 -2.63 10.98
C GLY A 126 -14.61 -4.00 11.65
N LEU A 127 -13.40 -4.53 11.79
CA LEU A 127 -13.14 -5.87 12.32
C LEU A 127 -13.44 -6.00 13.82
N ASP A 128 -13.33 -4.91 14.56
CA ASP A 128 -13.47 -4.88 16.02
C ASP A 128 -14.93 -4.79 16.48
N GLY A 129 -15.88 -4.67 15.55
CA GLY A 129 -17.28 -4.35 15.86
C GLY A 129 -17.50 -2.96 16.48
N SER A 130 -16.45 -2.14 16.61
CA SER A 130 -16.54 -0.80 17.19
C SER A 130 -17.29 0.17 16.26
N THR A 131 -18.15 1.01 16.83
CA THR A 131 -18.80 2.16 16.17
C THR A 131 -17.83 3.22 15.64
N ASP A 132 -16.54 3.10 15.94
CA ASP A 132 -15.49 4.07 15.59
C ASP A 132 -15.03 4.03 14.12
N ARG A 133 -15.83 3.44 13.21
CA ARG A 133 -15.48 3.30 11.78
C ARG A 133 -15.05 4.61 11.13
N GLY A 134 -15.84 5.66 11.31
CA GLY A 134 -15.51 6.97 10.77
C GLY A 134 -14.33 7.65 11.47
N ILE A 135 -14.11 7.35 12.75
CA ILE A 135 -13.11 8.06 13.56
C ILE A 135 -11.69 7.71 13.11
N ILE A 136 -11.38 6.43 12.88
CA ILE A 136 -10.02 6.04 12.51
C ILE A 136 -9.64 6.58 11.13
N GLU A 137 -10.55 6.50 10.18
CA GLU A 137 -10.33 7.04 8.83
C GLU A 137 -10.04 8.55 8.89
N VAL A 138 -10.91 9.30 9.58
CA VAL A 138 -10.74 10.75 9.79
C VAL A 138 -9.41 11.06 10.48
N LYS A 139 -9.00 10.28 11.48
CA LYS A 139 -7.76 10.54 12.23
C LYS A 139 -6.49 10.19 11.48
N VAL A 140 -6.52 9.18 10.61
CA VAL A 140 -5.40 8.89 9.71
C VAL A 140 -5.29 9.99 8.66
N GLU A 141 -6.41 10.51 8.15
CA GLU A 141 -6.40 11.67 7.27
C GLU A 141 -5.86 12.93 7.96
N GLU A 142 -6.34 13.25 9.16
CA GLU A 142 -5.82 14.35 9.99
C GLU A 142 -4.31 14.21 10.23
N LEU A 143 -3.81 13.02 10.54
CA LEU A 143 -2.38 12.74 10.73
C LEU A 143 -1.56 13.18 9.51
N VAL A 144 -1.98 12.77 8.30
CA VAL A 144 -1.28 13.10 7.05
C VAL A 144 -1.38 14.60 6.75
N GLN A 145 -2.55 15.21 6.96
CA GLN A 145 -2.74 16.65 6.79
C GLN A 145 -1.83 17.46 7.73
N LYS A 146 -1.72 17.06 9.00
CA LYS A 146 -0.83 17.69 9.99
C LYS A 146 0.64 17.52 9.58
N ARG A 147 1.06 16.35 9.11
CA ARG A 147 2.42 16.12 8.59
C ARG A 147 2.72 17.08 7.42
N ASN A 148 1.79 17.23 6.47
CA ASN A 148 1.97 18.12 5.32
C ASN A 148 2.00 19.60 5.72
N ALA A 149 1.18 20.00 6.69
CA ALA A 149 1.22 21.35 7.24
C ALA A 149 2.58 21.65 7.89
N ILE A 150 3.10 20.71 8.69
CA ILE A 150 4.42 20.81 9.33
C ILE A 150 5.54 20.97 8.30
N ALA A 151 5.47 20.21 7.20
CA ALA A 151 6.49 20.19 6.15
C ALA A 151 6.48 21.45 5.25
N HIS A 152 5.31 21.95 4.88
CA HIS A 152 5.20 22.96 3.82
C HIS A 152 4.86 24.38 4.31
N THR A 153 4.11 24.52 5.40
CA THR A 153 3.50 25.81 5.74
C THR A 153 4.23 26.58 6.82
N GLY A 154 5.20 25.95 7.50
CA GLY A 154 5.84 26.54 8.68
C GLY A 154 4.88 26.85 9.84
N MET A 155 3.59 26.51 9.69
CA MET A 155 2.57 26.81 10.69
C MET A 155 2.89 26.08 11.99
N THR A 156 2.82 26.81 13.09
CA THR A 156 2.76 26.27 14.44
C THR A 156 1.44 25.54 14.59
N THR A 157 1.44 24.27 14.20
CA THR A 157 0.32 23.38 14.53
C THR A 157 0.43 23.08 16.01
N ASP A 158 -0.55 23.54 16.79
CA ASP A 158 -0.63 23.16 18.20
C ASP A 158 -1.03 21.70 18.27
N LEU A 159 -0.04 20.87 18.60
CA LEU A 159 -0.19 19.45 18.85
C LEU A 159 -0.05 19.21 20.35
N THR A 160 -0.94 18.39 20.89
CA THR A 160 -0.86 17.91 22.26
C THR A 160 -0.30 16.49 22.29
N GLN A 161 0.10 16.03 23.48
CA GLN A 161 0.46 14.62 23.68
C GLN A 161 -0.73 13.69 23.37
N GLU A 162 -1.94 14.12 23.71
CA GLU A 162 -3.16 13.35 23.48
C GLU A 162 -3.39 13.10 21.99
N ASP A 163 -3.18 14.12 21.14
CA ASP A 163 -3.28 13.99 19.68
C ASP A 163 -2.33 12.91 19.15
N VAL A 164 -1.06 12.96 19.55
CA VAL A 164 -0.03 12.00 19.10
C VAL A 164 -0.39 10.58 19.55
N MET A 165 -0.82 10.41 20.80
CA MET A 165 -1.24 9.12 21.32
C MET A 165 -2.48 8.58 20.60
N PHE A 166 -3.40 9.46 20.22
CA PHE A 166 -4.61 9.09 19.49
C PHE A 166 -4.28 8.67 18.05
N TYR A 167 -3.44 9.41 17.34
CA TYR A 167 -2.96 9.02 16.02
C TYR A 167 -2.24 7.67 16.06
N MET A 168 -1.35 7.46 17.04
CA MET A 168 -0.63 6.19 17.16
C MET A 168 -1.59 5.01 17.39
N ARG A 169 -2.63 5.19 18.21
CA ARG A 169 -3.66 4.15 18.45
C ARG A 169 -4.45 3.86 17.16
N CYS A 170 -4.88 4.90 16.45
CA CYS A 170 -5.63 4.78 15.20
C CYS A 170 -4.78 4.08 14.12
N SER A 171 -3.54 4.51 13.91
CA SER A 171 -2.62 3.89 12.97
C SER A 171 -2.36 2.42 13.31
N ARG A 172 -2.14 2.09 14.59
CA ARG A 172 -1.92 0.70 15.02
C ARG A 172 -3.14 -0.19 14.73
N LYS A 173 -4.34 0.32 14.99
CA LYS A 173 -5.58 -0.43 14.72
C LYS A 173 -5.78 -0.61 13.22
N LEU A 174 -5.55 0.43 12.42
CA LEU A 174 -5.60 0.36 10.96
C LEU A 174 -4.65 -0.70 10.42
N VAL A 175 -3.36 -0.64 10.75
CA VAL A 175 -2.36 -1.59 10.21
C VAL A 175 -2.67 -3.04 10.58
N ARG A 176 -3.11 -3.29 11.82
CA ARG A 176 -3.54 -4.65 12.24
C ARG A 176 -4.72 -5.15 11.43
N GLY A 177 -5.71 -4.29 11.19
CA GLY A 177 -6.87 -4.68 10.39
C GLY A 177 -6.52 -4.92 8.93
N ILE A 178 -5.63 -4.10 8.36
CA ILE A 178 -5.11 -4.31 7.00
C ILE A 178 -4.38 -5.66 6.93
N ASP A 179 -3.47 -5.97 7.86
CA ASP A 179 -2.75 -7.26 7.88
C ASP A 179 -3.70 -8.47 7.86
N ILE A 180 -4.77 -8.43 8.66
CA ILE A 180 -5.77 -9.50 8.72
C ILE A 180 -6.48 -9.66 7.36
N ILE A 181 -6.90 -8.55 6.76
CA ILE A 181 -7.64 -8.55 5.50
C ILE A 181 -6.76 -9.03 4.35
N VAL A 182 -5.53 -8.51 4.27
CA VAL A 182 -4.56 -8.90 3.25
C VAL A 182 -4.19 -10.37 3.41
N GLY A 183 -3.98 -10.84 4.64
CA GLY A 183 -3.74 -12.26 4.90
C GLY A 183 -4.89 -13.15 4.42
N GLY A 184 -6.14 -12.75 4.66
CA GLY A 184 -7.31 -13.47 4.16
C GLY A 184 -7.40 -13.48 2.63
N GLN A 185 -7.09 -12.36 1.96
CA GLN A 185 -7.05 -12.29 0.51
C GLN A 185 -5.96 -13.19 -0.07
N LEU A 186 -4.76 -13.13 0.51
CA LEU A 186 -3.61 -13.90 0.04
C LEU A 186 -3.85 -15.39 0.21
N GLN A 187 -4.46 -15.85 1.29
CA GLN A 187 -4.84 -17.27 1.44
C GLN A 187 -5.71 -17.78 0.27
N GLY A 188 -6.60 -16.93 -0.26
CA GLY A 188 -7.42 -17.26 -1.42
C GLY A 188 -6.58 -17.42 -2.70
N ILE A 189 -5.58 -16.55 -2.89
CA ILE A 189 -4.69 -16.58 -4.07
C ILE A 189 -3.65 -17.70 -3.96
N THR A 190 -3.14 -17.95 -2.74
CA THR A 190 -2.01 -18.84 -2.49
C THR A 190 -2.41 -20.26 -2.09
N LEU A 191 -3.67 -20.64 -2.30
CA LEU A 191 -4.21 -21.97 -1.98
C LEU A 191 -3.96 -22.38 -0.52
N GLY A 192 -4.11 -21.43 0.41
CA GLY A 192 -3.95 -21.66 1.83
C GLY A 192 -2.50 -21.63 2.33
N TRP A 193 -1.54 -21.14 1.53
CA TRP A 193 -0.19 -20.91 2.02
C TRP A 193 -0.24 -19.96 3.22
N PRO A 194 0.41 -20.31 4.34
CA PRO A 194 0.27 -19.57 5.57
C PRO A 194 0.85 -18.16 5.37
N TRP A 195 -0.04 -17.16 5.38
CA TRP A 195 0.33 -15.79 5.66
C TRP A 195 0.73 -15.68 7.14
N THR A 196 1.88 -16.25 7.47
CA THR A 196 2.53 -16.02 8.75
C THR A 196 3.46 -14.85 8.57
N LEU A 197 3.16 -13.76 9.26
CA LEU A 197 4.09 -12.66 9.47
C LEU A 197 5.47 -13.23 9.78
N SER A 198 6.41 -13.18 8.84
CA SER A 198 7.84 -13.29 9.14
C SER A 198 8.34 -12.04 9.88
N ARG A 199 7.45 -11.31 10.56
CA ARG A 199 7.79 -10.18 11.42
C ARG A 199 8.29 -10.70 12.75
N SER A 200 9.49 -11.27 12.70
CA SER A 200 10.51 -11.05 13.73
C SER A 200 11.07 -9.63 13.63
N HIS A 201 10.21 -8.62 13.44
CA HIS A 201 10.57 -7.26 13.81
C HIS A 201 10.39 -7.22 15.32
N SER A 202 11.47 -7.63 15.98
CA SER A 202 11.94 -7.06 17.23
C SER A 202 11.05 -5.92 17.69
N SER A 203 10.40 -6.15 18.83
CA SER A 203 10.15 -5.11 19.81
C SER A 203 11.25 -4.06 19.73
N VAL A 204 10.98 -2.96 19.01
CA VAL A 204 11.64 -1.69 19.29
C VAL A 204 11.14 -1.38 20.69
N GLY A 205 11.97 -1.76 21.66
CA GLY A 205 11.82 -1.35 23.04
C GLY A 205 11.61 0.15 23.05
N VAL A 206 10.56 0.53 23.76
CA VAL A 206 10.23 1.91 24.14
C VAL A 206 11.47 2.65 24.62
#